data_AF-A0A1C2JFS8-F1
#
_entry.id   AF-A0A1C2JFS8-F1
#
_cell.length_a   1.000
_cell.length_b   1.000
_cell.length_c   1.000
_cell.angle_alpha   90.00
_cell.angle_beta   90.00
_cell.angle_gamma   90.00
#
_symmetry.space_group_name_H-M   'P 1'
#
loop_
_entity.id
_entity.type
_entity.pdbx_description
1 polymer ?
#
loop_
_entity_poly.entity_id
_entity_poly.type
_entity_poly.pdbx_seq_one_letter_code
_entity_poly.pdbx_strand_id
1 'polypeptide(L)' 'MRASWRRALAQATISGLTFHDLRHEATSRLFEKGFNTVEVSAITGHKTLQMLKRYTHLKAEDLAKRMD' A
#
# COMPACT_ATOMS: atom_id res chain seq x y z
N MET A 1 17.08 -0.81 -14.54
CA MET A 1 16.01 -1.11 -13.55
C MET A 1 15.17 -2.35 -13.90
N ARG A 2 14.67 -2.54 -15.15
CA ARG A 2 13.84 -3.72 -15.49
C ARG A 2 14.57 -5.07 -15.40
N ALA A 3 15.84 -5.13 -15.80
CA ALA A 3 16.63 -6.37 -15.77
C ALA A 3 16.98 -6.81 -14.33
N SER A 4 17.32 -5.87 -13.44
CA SER A 4 17.54 -6.16 -12.02
C SER A 4 16.25 -6.59 -11.32
N TRP A 5 15.12 -5.95 -11.64
CA TRP A 5 13.79 -6.34 -11.12
C TRP A 5 13.42 -7.77 -11.50
N ARG A 6 13.55 -8.15 -12.78
CA ARG A 6 13.27 -9.53 -13.22
C ARG A 6 14.19 -10.56 -12.54
N ARG A 7 15.47 -10.23 -12.34
CA ARG A 7 16.39 -11.11 -11.61
C ARG A 7 15.97 -11.30 -10.15
N ALA A 8 15.58 -10.23 -9.46
CA ALA A 8 15.09 -10.31 -8.09
C ALA A 8 13.81 -11.16 -7.99
N LEU A 9 12.86 -10.97 -8.91
CA LEU A 9 11.64 -11.78 -8.98
C LEU A 9 11.94 -13.26 -9.25
N ALA A 10 12.88 -13.56 -10.16
CA ALA A 10 13.28 -14.94 -10.45
C ALA A 10 13.95 -15.61 -9.23
N GLN A 11 14.82 -14.89 -8.52
CA GLN A 11 15.43 -15.39 -7.28
C GLN A 11 14.40 -15.64 -6.17
N ALA A 12 13.36 -14.80 -6.10
CA ALA A 12 12.27 -14.96 -5.14
C ALA A 12 11.20 -15.98 -5.58
N THR A 13 11.29 -16.55 -6.79
CA THR A 13 10.25 -17.42 -7.39
C THR A 13 8.87 -16.74 -7.45
N ILE A 14 8.85 -15.43 -7.68
CA ILE A 14 7.60 -14.64 -7.76
C ILE A 14 7.33 -14.29 -9.23
N SER A 15 6.11 -14.58 -9.69
CA SER A 15 5.61 -14.16 -11.00
C SER A 15 4.56 -13.06 -10.86
N GLY A 16 4.43 -12.21 -11.89
CA GLY A 16 3.36 -11.20 -11.97
C GLY A 16 3.51 -9.96 -11.07
N LEU A 17 4.47 -9.92 -10.14
CA LEU A 17 4.64 -8.77 -9.25
C LEU A 17 5.24 -7.55 -9.98
N THR A 18 4.57 -6.40 -9.85
CA THR A 18 4.99 -5.13 -10.43
C THR A 18 5.32 -4.10 -9.35
N PHE A 19 5.98 -3.01 -9.74
CA PHE A 19 6.20 -1.87 -8.84
C PHE A 19 4.89 -1.21 -8.38
N HIS A 20 3.81 -1.36 -9.16
CA HIS A 20 2.50 -0.85 -8.78
C HIS A 20 1.96 -1.64 -7.58
N ASP A 21 2.12 -2.97 -7.57
CA ASP A 21 1.70 -3.84 -6.47
C ASP A 21 2.51 -3.56 -5.20
N LEU A 22 3.81 -3.29 -5.35
CA LEU A 22 4.64 -2.84 -4.22
C LEU A 22 4.17 -1.50 -3.63
N ARG A 23 3.74 -0.55 -4.47
CA ARG A 23 3.15 0.70 -3.99
C ARG A 23 1.84 0.45 -3.26
N HIS A 24 1.01 -0.46 -3.77
CA HIS A 24 -0.22 -0.88 -3.11
C HIS A 24 0.06 -1.47 -1.73
N GLU A 25 0.98 -2.44 -1.65
CA GLU A 25 1.38 -3.08 -0.39
C GLU A 25 1.93 -2.07 0.63
N ALA A 26 2.83 -1.17 0.19
CA ALA A 26 3.36 -0.13 1.07
C ALA A 26 2.25 0.80 1.59
N THR A 27 1.28 1.13 0.74
CA THR A 27 0.12 1.95 1.12
C THR A 27 -0.73 1.23 2.17
N SER A 28 -1.06 -0.05 1.96
CA SER A 28 -1.80 -0.87 2.93
C SER A 28 -1.11 -0.89 4.29
N ARG A 29 0.21 -1.17 4.33
CA ARG A 29 0.98 -1.21 5.58
C ARG A 29 1.00 0.10 6.33
N LEU A 30 0.97 1.24 5.64
CA LEU A 30 0.88 2.54 6.31
C LEU A 30 -0.47 2.72 6.99
N PHE A 31 -1.56 2.30 6.35
CA PHE A 31 -2.89 2.31 6.98
C PHE A 31 -2.99 1.36 8.16
N GLU A 32 -2.45 0.14 8.06
CA GLU A 32 -2.39 -0.82 9.17
C GLU A 32 -1.58 -0.30 10.37
N LYS A 33 -0.56 0.53 10.12
CA LYS A 33 0.20 1.24 11.16
C LYS A 33 -0.55 2.42 11.77
N GLY A 34 -1.77 2.71 11.31
CA GLY A 34 -2.63 3.75 11.86
C GLY A 34 -2.44 5.15 11.25
N PHE A 35 -1.64 5.30 10.19
CA PHE A 35 -1.48 6.59 9.51
C PHE A 35 -2.79 7.07 8.92
N ASN A 36 -2.99 8.38 8.90
CA ASN A 36 -4.16 8.99 8.29
C ASN A 36 -3.98 9.20 6.78
N THR A 37 -5.09 9.41 6.06
CA THR A 37 -5.10 9.49 4.61
C THR A 37 -4.19 10.61 4.05
N VAL A 38 -4.03 11.72 4.77
CA VAL A 38 -3.19 12.84 4.35
C VAL A 38 -1.71 12.47 4.46
N GLU A 39 -1.30 11.87 5.58
CA GLU A 39 0.07 11.38 5.79
C GLU A 39 0.45 10.32 4.76
N VAL A 40 -0.44 9.34 4.54
CA VAL A 40 -0.20 8.29 3.55
C VAL A 40 -0.07 8.89 2.15
N SER A 41 -0.91 9.86 1.78
CA SER A 41 -0.84 10.54 0.49
C SER A 41 0.49 11.26 0.27
N ALA A 42 0.99 11.94 1.30
CA ALA A 42 2.28 12.63 1.26
C ALA A 42 3.45 11.65 1.11
N ILE A 43 3.46 10.55 1.89
CA ILE A 43 4.53 9.54 1.86
C ILE A 43 4.57 8.79 0.52
N THR A 44 3.41 8.42 0.00
CA THR A 44 3.29 7.59 -1.22
C THR A 44 3.25 8.40 -2.52
N GLY A 45 3.16 9.73 -2.42
CA GLY A 45 3.17 10.65 -3.56
C GLY A 45 1.86 10.67 -4.36
N HIS A 46 0.73 10.38 -3.72
CA HIS A 46 -0.58 10.47 -4.38
C HIS A 46 -0.98 11.93 -4.59
N LYS A 47 -1.39 12.26 -5.84
CA LYS A 47 -1.82 13.61 -6.21
C LYS A 47 -3.22 13.96 -5.68
N THR A 48 -4.07 12.95 -5.53
CA THR A 48 -5.44 13.14 -5.05
C THR A 48 -5.78 12.08 -4.01
N LEU A 49 -6.46 12.50 -2.94
CA LEU A 49 -6.92 11.60 -1.87
C LEU A 49 -7.96 10.58 -2.37
N GLN A 50 -8.60 10.85 -3.51
CA GLN A 50 -9.55 9.93 -4.13
C GLN A 50 -8.92 8.58 -4.49
N MET A 51 -7.63 8.57 -4.82
CA MET A 51 -6.87 7.33 -5.10
C MET A 51 -6.71 6.44 -3.85
N LEU A 52 -6.86 7.01 -2.66
CA LEU A 52 -6.72 6.31 -1.37
C LEU A 52 -8.06 5.86 -0.77
N LYS A 53 -9.21 6.20 -1.39
CA LYS A 53 -10.54 5.82 -0.87
C LYS A 53 -10.71 4.32 -0.64
N ARG A 54 -10.01 3.47 -1.39
CA ARG A 54 -10.04 2.01 -1.18
C ARG A 54 -9.54 1.59 0.21
N TYR A 55 -8.59 2.33 0.78
CA TYR A 55 -7.96 1.97 2.06
C TYR A 55 -8.67 2.56 3.27
N THR A 56 -9.59 3.51 3.08
CA THR A 56 -10.38 4.06 4.19
C THR A 56 -11.34 3.02 4.77
N HIS A 57 -11.73 2.01 4.01
CA HIS A 57 -12.52 0.88 4.51
C HIS A 57 -11.72 0.02 5.50
N LEU A 58 -10.44 -0.27 5.24
CA LEU A 58 -9.59 -1.02 6.20
C LEU A 58 -9.55 -0.32 7.57
N LYS A 59 -9.39 1.02 7.58
CA LYS A 59 -9.37 1.79 8.82
C LYS A 59 -10.70 1.75 9.59
N ALA A 60 -11.84 1.64 8.89
CA ALA A 60 -13.15 1.57 9.53
C ALA A 60 -13.34 0.24 10.28
N GLU A 61 -12.84 -0.86 9.74
CA GLU A 61 -12.84 -2.17 10.40
C GLU A 61 -11.96 -2.17 11.67
N ASP A 62 -10.77 -1.57 11.58
CA ASP A 62 -9.88 -1.43 12.74
C ASP A 62 -10.44 -0.47 13.80
N LEU A 63 -11.24 0.52 13.40
CA LEU A 63 -11.98 1.37 14.33
C LEU A 63 -13.07 0.58 15.08
N ALA A 64 -13.82 -0.26 14.38
CA ALA A 64 -14.85 -1.10 14.99
C ALA A 64 -14.24 -2.03 16.06
N LYS A 65 -13.11 -2.69 15.76
CA LYS A 65 -12.37 -3.53 16.73
C LYS A 65 -11.89 -2.81 17.98
N ARG A 66 -11.75 -1.47 17.94
CA ARG A 66 -11.34 -0.65 19.09
C ARG A 66 -12.51 -0.20 19.96
N MET A 67 -13.75 -0.41 19.51
CA MET A 67 -14.97 0.01 20.20
C MET A 67 -15.70 -1.15 20.91
N ASP A 68 -15.19 -2.38 20.77
CA ASP A 68 -15.53 -3.56 21.58
C ASP A 68 -14.55 -3.72 22.76
#